data_AF-A0A965HRI6-F1
#
_entry.id   AF-A0A965HRI6-F1
#
_cell.length_a   1.000
_cell.length_b   1.000
_cell.length_c   1.000
_cell.angle_alpha   90.00
_cell.angle_beta   90.00
_cell.angle_gamma   90.00
#
_symmetry.space_group_name_H-M   'P 1'
#
loop_
_entity.id
_entity.type
_entity.pdbx_description
1 polymer ?
#
loop_
_entity_poly.entity_id
_entity_poly.type
_entity_poly.pdbx_seq_one_letter_code
_entity_poly.pdbx_strand_id
1 'polypeptide(L)'
;ADAGHYPAIDIEASISRVMPDIVQPTDLERARRFRALYARYQRSRDLISIGAYVPGNDRMLDEAVRLFPNLEQFLLQGMHEPAYLPDCRKALAELLP
;
A
#
# COMPACT_ATOMS: atom_id res chain seq x y z
N ALA A 1 5.28 15.84 -2.82
CA ALA A 1 4.52 16.71 -1.90
C ALA A 1 3.20 17.23 -2.52
N ASP A 2 3.08 17.28 -3.85
CA ASP A 2 1.90 17.88 -4.54
C ASP A 2 0.57 17.11 -4.45
N ALA A 3 0.54 15.89 -3.90
CA ALA A 3 -0.68 15.08 -3.78
C ALA A 3 -1.34 15.13 -2.38
N GLY A 4 -0.82 15.94 -1.45
CA GLY A 4 -1.29 15.91 -0.06
C GLY A 4 -0.85 14.66 0.73
N HIS A 5 0.05 13.85 0.17
CA HIS A 5 0.52 12.62 0.80
C HIS A 5 1.63 12.87 1.81
N TYR A 6 1.30 12.71 3.10
CA TYR A 6 2.23 12.89 4.21
C TYR A 6 2.12 11.71 5.18
N PRO A 7 3.26 11.13 5.62
CA PRO A 7 4.63 11.39 5.15
C PRO A 7 4.85 11.05 3.67
N ALA A 8 5.73 11.79 2.99
CA ALA A 8 6.04 11.58 1.57
C ALA A 8 7.04 10.42 1.36
N ILE A 9 6.72 9.23 1.90
CA ILE A 9 7.57 8.05 1.82
C ILE A 9 7.34 7.34 0.49
N ASP A 10 8.41 7.16 -0.29
CA ASP A 10 8.39 6.28 -1.44
C ASP A 10 8.60 4.83 -1.00
N ILE A 11 7.49 4.08 -0.87
CA ILE A 11 7.52 2.68 -0.45
C ILE A 11 8.04 1.73 -1.53
N GLU A 12 8.12 2.14 -2.79
CA GLU A 12 8.73 1.33 -3.86
C GLU A 12 10.27 1.43 -3.76
N ALA A 13 10.79 2.63 -3.47
CA ALA A 13 12.21 2.87 -3.30
C ALA A 13 12.76 2.52 -1.90
N SER A 14 11.91 2.43 -0.88
CA SER A 14 12.33 2.18 0.51
C SER A 14 12.50 0.70 0.83
N ILE A 15 13.57 0.29 1.50
CA ILE A 15 13.74 -1.10 1.96
C ILE A 15 14.36 -1.17 3.35
N SER A 16 13.77 -1.98 4.23
CA SER A 16 14.39 -2.37 5.50
C SER A 16 15.02 -3.75 5.36
N ARG A 17 16.35 -3.81 5.48
CA ARG A 17 17.11 -5.06 5.31
C ARG A 17 16.92 -6.05 6.47
N VAL A 18 16.60 -5.54 7.65
CA VAL A 18 16.41 -6.34 8.89
C VAL A 18 14.97 -6.78 9.09
N MET A 19 14.01 -6.23 8.31
CA MET A 19 12.58 -6.55 8.46
C MET A 19 12.28 -8.06 8.43
N PRO A 20 12.87 -8.87 7.54
CA PRO A 20 12.62 -10.31 7.52
C PRO A 20 12.99 -11.03 8.81
N ASP A 21 13.93 -10.48 9.58
CA ASP A 21 14.50 -11.11 10.77
C ASP A 21 13.76 -10.71 12.07
N ILE A 22 12.96 -9.64 12.03
CA ILE A 22 12.37 -9.02 13.24
C ILE A 22 10.84 -8.97 13.23
N VAL A 23 10.18 -9.41 12.14
CA VAL A 23 8.71 -9.43 12.03
C VAL A 23 8.17 -10.85 11.91
N GLN A 24 6.88 -11.03 12.22
CA GLN A 24 6.23 -12.32 12.01
C GLN A 24 6.12 -12.63 10.51
N PRO A 25 6.18 -13.91 10.09
CA PRO A 25 6.05 -14.28 8.68
C PRO A 25 4.77 -13.74 8.02
N THR A 26 3.66 -13.74 8.75
CA THR A 26 2.37 -13.21 8.28
C THR A 26 2.39 -11.70 8.06
N ASP A 27 3.04 -10.94 8.94
CA ASP A 27 3.24 -9.49 8.76
C ASP A 27 4.09 -9.21 7.52
N LEU A 28 5.13 -10.03 7.30
CA LEU A 28 6.02 -9.89 6.15
C LEU A 28 5.28 -10.18 4.83
N GLU A 29 4.44 -11.21 4.79
CA GLU A 29 3.61 -11.55 3.64
C GLU A 29 2.62 -10.42 3.30
N ARG A 30 1.94 -9.88 4.31
CA ARG A 30 1.02 -8.74 4.12
C ARG A 30 1.75 -7.51 3.62
N ALA A 31 2.91 -7.18 4.18
CA ALA A 31 3.72 -6.06 3.71
C ALA A 31 4.18 -6.23 2.26
N ARG A 32 4.56 -7.44 1.84
CA ARG A 32 4.90 -7.75 0.44
C ARG A 32 3.70 -7.59 -0.48
N ARG A 33 2.54 -8.11 -0.08
CA ARG A 33 1.27 -7.98 -0.84
C ARG A 33 0.85 -6.52 -0.98
N PHE A 34 0.95 -5.74 0.10
CA PHE A 34 0.69 -4.30 0.10
C PHE A 34 1.52 -3.60 -0.97
N ARG A 35 2.86 -3.80 -0.95
CA ARG A 35 3.77 -3.19 -1.92
C ARG A 35 3.48 -3.63 -3.34
N ALA A 36 3.12 -4.90 -3.56
CA ALA A 36 2.79 -5.42 -4.87
C ALA A 36 1.52 -4.78 -5.46
N LEU A 37 0.46 -4.64 -4.67
CA LEU A 37 -0.79 -3.99 -5.08
C LEU A 37 -0.59 -2.50 -5.33
N TYR A 38 0.10 -1.81 -4.42
CA TYR A 38 0.41 -0.38 -4.58
C TYR A 38 1.20 -0.14 -5.87
N ALA A 39 2.31 -0.87 -6.09
CA ALA A 39 3.11 -0.73 -7.30
C ALA A 39 2.33 -1.11 -8.57
N ARG A 40 1.41 -2.09 -8.50
CA ARG A 40 0.56 -2.45 -9.65
C ARG A 40 -0.37 -1.29 -10.04
N TYR A 41 -0.97 -0.62 -9.05
CA TYR A 41 -1.79 0.56 -9.28
C TYR A 41 -0.94 1.70 -9.88
N GLN A 42 0.20 2.02 -9.26
CA GLN A 42 1.05 3.13 -9.69
C GLN A 42 1.50 2.99 -11.14
N ARG A 43 1.91 1.79 -11.57
CA ARG A 43 2.28 1.51 -12.99
C ARG A 43 1.12 1.66 -13.98
N SER A 44 -0.12 1.56 -13.51
CA SER A 44 -1.32 1.66 -14.34
C SER A 44 -2.07 2.99 -14.17
N ARG A 45 -1.58 3.89 -13.31
CA ARG A 45 -2.28 5.12 -12.92
C ARG A 45 -2.61 6.00 -14.14
N ASP A 46 -1.67 6.13 -15.07
CA ASP A 46 -1.88 6.92 -16.29
C ASP A 46 -3.01 6.34 -17.15
N LEU A 47 -3.00 5.02 -17.37
CA LEU A 47 -4.05 4.31 -18.11
C LEU A 47 -5.42 4.44 -17.44
N ILE A 48 -5.47 4.38 -16.11
CA ILE A 48 -6.71 4.58 -15.35
C ILE A 48 -7.20 6.03 -15.51
N SER A 49 -6.30 7.01 -15.44
CA SER A 49 -6.65 8.43 -15.51
C SER A 49 -7.24 8.85 -16.85
N ILE A 50 -6.83 8.21 -17.95
CA ILE A 50 -7.36 8.44 -19.30
C ILE A 50 -8.60 7.57 -19.62
N GLY A 51 -9.09 6.78 -18.65
CA GLY A 51 -10.25 5.90 -18.83
C GLY A 51 -9.99 4.65 -19.69
N ALA A 52 -8.73 4.26 -19.91
CA ALA A 52 -8.35 3.08 -20.69
C ALA A 52 -8.33 1.78 -19.87
N TYR A 53 -8.59 1.85 -18.57
CA TYR A 53 -8.71 0.68 -17.70
C TYR A 53 -10.07 -0.02 -17.87
N VAL A 54 -10.04 -1.33 -18.11
CA VAL A 54 -11.23 -2.19 -18.24
C VAL A 54 -11.19 -3.27 -17.16
N PRO A 55 -12.17 -3.29 -16.23
CA PRO A 55 -12.26 -4.30 -15.18
C PRO A 55 -12.39 -5.72 -15.74
N GLY A 56 -11.82 -6.70 -15.03
CA GLY A 56 -11.97 -8.14 -15.33
C GLY A 56 -10.88 -8.73 -16.22
N ASN A 57 -10.03 -7.89 -16.82
CA ASN A 57 -8.94 -8.33 -17.69
C ASN A 57 -7.67 -8.70 -16.90
N ASP A 58 -7.43 -8.03 -15.76
CA ASP A 58 -6.30 -8.31 -14.88
C ASP A 58 -6.79 -8.28 -13.42
N ARG A 59 -6.96 -9.48 -12.84
CA ARG A 59 -7.45 -9.65 -11.46
C ARG A 59 -6.58 -8.92 -10.43
N MET A 60 -5.27 -8.83 -10.64
CA MET A 60 -4.36 -8.16 -9.72
C MET A 60 -4.48 -6.64 -9.85
N LEU A 61 -4.63 -6.12 -11.07
CA LEU A 61 -4.91 -4.71 -11.28
C LEU A 61 -6.28 -4.33 -10.74
N ASP A 62 -7.30 -5.14 -10.96
CA ASP A 62 -8.65 -4.93 -10.45
C ASP A 62 -8.66 -4.85 -8.92
N GLU A 63 -7.94 -5.77 -8.27
CA GLU A 63 -7.76 -5.75 -6.82
C GLU A 63 -7.00 -4.50 -6.36
N ALA A 64 -5.92 -4.14 -7.06
CA ALA A 64 -5.14 -2.95 -6.74
C ALA A 64 -5.98 -1.66 -6.88
N VAL A 65 -6.76 -1.51 -7.95
CA VAL A 65 -7.68 -0.38 -8.17
C VAL A 65 -8.73 -0.31 -7.06
N ARG A 66 -9.32 -1.46 -6.70
CA ARG A 66 -10.33 -1.54 -5.64
C ARG A 66 -9.77 -1.15 -4.27
N LEU A 67 -8.56 -1.60 -3.94
CA LEU A 67 -7.95 -1.38 -2.63
C LEU A 67 -7.15 -0.08 -2.54
N PHE A 68 -6.81 0.57 -3.66
CA PHE A 68 -5.94 1.74 -3.69
C PHE A 68 -6.36 2.85 -2.71
N PRO A 69 -7.64 3.26 -2.60
CA PRO A 69 -8.03 4.29 -1.64
C PRO A 69 -7.69 3.93 -0.18
N ASN A 70 -7.82 2.65 0.19
CA ASN A 70 -7.48 2.19 1.52
C ASN A 70 -5.97 2.01 1.73
N LEU A 71 -5.24 1.60 0.68
CA LEU A 71 -3.77 1.54 0.69
C LEU A 71 -3.18 2.95 0.86
N GLU A 72 -3.70 3.93 0.12
CA GLU A 72 -3.28 5.33 0.21
C GLU A 72 -3.55 5.87 1.62
N GLN A 73 -4.77 5.68 2.13
CA GLN A 73 -5.12 6.12 3.49
C GLN A 73 -4.24 5.49 4.57
N PHE A 74 -3.81 4.23 4.40
CA PHE A 74 -2.92 3.55 5.36
C PHE A 74 -1.52 4.19 5.41
N LEU A 75 -1.05 4.80 4.33
CA LEU A 75 0.25 5.47 4.28
C LEU A 75 0.20 6.93 4.77
N LEU A 76 -0.99 7.50 4.83
CA LEU A 76 -1.20 8.85 5.36
C LEU A 76 -1.20 8.85 6.88
N GLN A 77 -0.48 9.79 7.48
CA GLN A 77 -0.44 9.98 8.92
C GLN A 77 -0.22 11.47 9.24
N GLY A 78 -1.01 11.99 10.17
CA GLY A 78 -0.85 13.37 10.64
C GLY A 78 0.48 13.58 11.38
N MET A 79 1.02 14.80 11.32
CA MET A 79 2.31 15.12 11.97
C MET A 79 2.36 14.83 13.47
N HIS A 80 1.21 14.91 14.15
CA HIS A 80 1.08 14.67 15.59
C HIS A 80 0.23 13.44 15.89
N GLU A 81 -0.06 12.62 14.89
CA GLU A 81 -0.83 11.39 15.04
C GLU A 81 0.13 10.25 15.42
N PRO A 82 0.00 9.63 16.61
CA PRO A 82 0.82 8.49 16.96
C PRO A 82 0.32 7.21 16.24
N ALA A 83 1.25 6.35 15.85
CA ALA A 83 0.95 5.03 15.30
C ALA A 83 1.74 3.98 16.08
N TYR A 84 1.05 3.19 16.91
CA TYR A 84 1.68 2.14 17.69
C TYR A 84 1.69 0.82 16.92
N LEU A 85 2.77 0.04 17.08
CA LEU A 85 2.98 -1.19 16.32
C LEU A 85 1.79 -2.19 16.37
N PRO A 86 1.12 -2.44 17.52
CA PRO A 86 -0.05 -3.31 17.55
C PRO A 86 -1.20 -2.81 16.66
N ASP A 87 -1.45 -1.51 16.66
CA ASP A 87 -2.51 -0.89 15.87
C ASP A 87 -2.18 -0.92 14.38
N CYS A 88 -0.92 -0.63 14.00
CA CYS A 88 -0.46 -0.74 12.61
C CYS A 88 -0.59 -2.16 12.07
N ARG A 89 -0.23 -3.18 12.87
CA ARG A 89 -0.36 -4.60 12.50
C ARG A 89 -1.82 -4.98 12.30
N LYS A 90 -2.69 -4.54 13.21
CA LYS A 90 -4.13 -4.79 13.12
C LYS A 90 -4.72 -4.14 11.86
N ALA A 91 -4.42 -2.87 11.62
CA ALA A 91 -4.88 -2.15 10.43
C ALA A 91 -4.38 -2.81 9.13
N LEU A 92 -3.12 -3.28 9.09
CA LEU A 92 -2.59 -4.01 7.95
C LEU A 92 -3.31 -5.35 7.73
N ALA A 93 -3.64 -6.08 8.80
CA ALA A 93 -4.36 -7.35 8.74
C ALA A 93 -5.83 -7.19 8.33
N GLU A 94 -6.50 -6.11 8.75
CA GLU A 94 -7.87 -5.78 8.31
C GLU A 94 -7.91 -5.38 6.83
N LEU A 95 -6.87 -4.69 6.35
CA LEU A 95 -6.74 -4.29 4.96
C LEU A 95 -6.40 -5.47 4.03
N LEU A 96 -5.51 -6.35 4.49
CA LEU A 96 -5.00 -7.50 3.75
C LEU A 96 -5.06 -8.75 4.63
N PRO A 97 -6.18 -9.49 4.63
CA PRO A 97 -6.33 -10.71 5.40
C PRO A 97 -5.28 -11.76 5.02
#